data_AF-A0A7C7ZQE3-F1
#
_entry.id   AF-A0A7C7ZQE3-F1
#
_cell.length_a   1.000
_cell.length_b   1.000
_cell.length_c   1.000
_cell.angle_alpha   90.00
_cell.angle_beta   90.00
_cell.angle_gamma   90.00
#
_symmetry.space_group_name_H-M   'P 1'
#
loop_
_entity.id
_entity.type
_entity.pdbx_description
1 polymer ?
#
loop_
_entity_poly.entity_id
_entity_poly.type
_entity_poly.pdbx_seq_one_letter_code
_entity_poly.pdbx_strand_id
1 'polypeptide(L)'
;LSKELKDSDANPLLGLQLGNETDATVVGLSGKIKLTGGSDKSGVPMRIDVHGAARKRVLLSKGVGLHDAEHGERVRKLIRGNTISEEIYQINCKFDGEFPVEAPAEDADKKTEDKKE
;
A
#
# COMPACT_ATOMS: atom_id res chain seq x y z
N LEU A 1 -9.07 -4.12 -7.22
CA LEU A 1 -8.32 -5.38 -7.41
C LEU A 1 -7.26 -5.47 -6.32
N SER A 2 -7.37 -6.45 -5.42
CA SER A 2 -6.34 -6.80 -4.45
C SER A 2 -5.79 -8.17 -4.81
N LYS A 3 -4.47 -8.31 -4.91
CA LYS A 3 -3.81 -9.58 -5.22
C LYS A 3 -2.90 -9.96 -4.06
N GLU A 4 -3.12 -11.15 -3.51
CA GLU A 4 -2.22 -11.73 -2.52
C GLU A 4 -0.99 -12.28 -3.23
N LEU A 5 0.19 -11.89 -2.77
CA LEU A 5 1.47 -12.35 -3.29
C LEU A 5 2.08 -13.34 -2.29
N LYS A 6 2.65 -14.43 -2.82
CA LYS A 6 3.47 -15.36 -2.03
C LYS A 6 4.90 -14.83 -1.97
N ASP A 7 5.69 -15.29 -0.99
CA ASP A 7 7.05 -14.79 -0.73
C ASP A 7 7.97 -14.82 -1.98
N SER A 8 7.77 -15.78 -2.89
CA SER A 8 8.52 -15.88 -4.15
C SER A 8 8.35 -14.65 -5.05
N ASP A 9 7.14 -14.12 -5.11
CA ASP A 9 6.75 -13.05 -6.02
C ASP A 9 6.97 -11.67 -5.38
N ALA A 10 7.15 -11.63 -4.06
CA ALA A 10 7.45 -10.43 -3.29
C ALA A 10 8.95 -10.06 -3.33
N ASN A 11 9.85 -11.03 -3.51
CA ASN A 11 11.30 -10.82 -3.55
C ASN A 11 11.77 -9.69 -4.50
N PRO A 12 11.23 -9.57 -5.73
CA PRO A 12 11.63 -8.50 -6.64
C PRO A 12 11.16 -7.10 -6.19
N LEU A 13 10.18 -7.03 -5.28
CA LEU A 13 9.67 -5.78 -4.74
C LEU A 13 10.46 -5.28 -3.52
N LEU A 14 11.26 -6.15 -2.90
CA LEU A 14 12.09 -5.80 -1.75
C LEU A 14 13.23 -4.86 -2.15
N GLY A 15 13.52 -3.88 -1.30
CA GLY A 15 14.58 -2.91 -1.53
C GLY A 15 14.21 -1.77 -2.49
N LEU A 16 13.05 -1.83 -3.15
CA LEU A 16 12.53 -0.71 -3.92
C LEU A 16 12.10 0.44 -3.02
N GLN A 17 12.17 1.65 -3.56
CA GLN A 17 11.72 2.85 -2.89
C GLN A 17 10.33 3.27 -3.39
N LEU A 18 9.53 3.83 -2.49
CA LEU A 18 8.29 4.50 -2.84
C LEU A 18 8.57 5.66 -3.81
N GLY A 19 7.75 5.77 -4.85
CA GLY A 19 7.89 6.73 -5.93
C GLY A 19 8.54 6.17 -7.20
N ASN A 20 9.20 5.01 -7.12
CA ASN A 20 9.81 4.36 -8.27
C ASN A 20 8.78 3.66 -9.16
N GLU A 21 9.08 3.62 -10.45
CA GLU A 21 8.36 2.83 -11.45
C GLU A 21 9.00 1.43 -11.54
N THR A 22 8.19 0.39 -11.48
CA THR A 22 8.60 -1.00 -11.69
C THR A 22 7.71 -1.70 -12.69
N ASP A 23 8.22 -2.81 -13.25
CA ASP A 23 7.46 -3.58 -14.21
C ASP A 23 6.36 -4.38 -13.51
N ALA A 24 5.15 -4.30 -14.05
CA ALA A 24 3.96 -4.95 -13.52
C ALA A 24 3.97 -6.48 -13.73
N THR A 25 4.94 -6.99 -14.50
CA THR A 25 5.14 -8.42 -14.78
C THR A 25 5.36 -9.22 -13.50
N VAL A 26 5.97 -8.62 -12.48
CA VAL A 26 6.15 -9.21 -11.14
C VAL A 26 4.80 -9.58 -10.50
N VAL A 27 3.76 -8.81 -10.78
CA VAL A 27 2.40 -9.01 -10.25
C VAL A 27 1.52 -9.75 -11.27
N GLY A 28 2.08 -10.21 -12.39
CA GLY A 28 1.36 -10.90 -13.48
C GLY A 28 0.47 -9.98 -14.33
N LEU A 29 0.77 -8.68 -14.33
CA LEU A 29 0.12 -7.67 -15.19
C LEU A 29 1.12 -7.18 -16.23
N SER A 30 0.66 -6.78 -17.42
CA SER A 30 1.52 -6.20 -18.45
C SER A 30 1.51 -4.68 -18.35
N GLY A 31 2.64 -4.03 -18.01
CA GLY A 31 2.76 -2.57 -18.01
C GLY A 31 3.73 -2.07 -16.93
N LYS A 32 3.68 -0.77 -16.63
CA LYS A 32 4.45 -0.14 -15.56
C LYS A 32 3.56 0.18 -14.36
N ILE A 33 4.03 -0.14 -13.16
CA ILE A 33 3.43 0.24 -11.88
C ILE A 33 4.31 1.26 -11.17
N LYS A 34 3.68 2.21 -10.49
CA LYS A 34 4.33 3.17 -9.61
C LYS A 34 3.97 2.85 -8.17
N LEU A 35 4.99 2.67 -7.32
CA LEU A 35 4.79 2.44 -5.89
C LEU A 35 4.42 3.76 -5.20
N THR A 36 3.23 3.86 -4.62
CA THR A 36 2.73 5.11 -4.03
C THR A 36 2.77 5.11 -2.51
N GLY A 37 2.64 3.95 -1.87
CA GLY A 37 2.66 3.84 -0.42
C GLY A 37 2.44 2.41 0.05
N GLY A 38 2.13 2.27 1.34
CA GLY A 38 1.86 0.99 1.96
C GLY A 38 1.73 1.12 3.47
N SER A 39 1.55 -0.01 4.15
CA SER A 39 1.60 -0.06 5.62
C SER A 39 2.33 -1.29 6.13
N ASP A 40 2.97 -1.10 7.27
CA ASP A 40 3.58 -2.18 8.06
C ASP A 40 2.50 -3.09 8.67
N LYS A 41 2.90 -4.28 9.13
CA LYS A 41 2.04 -5.20 9.91
C LYS A 41 1.35 -4.54 11.12
N SER A 42 1.98 -3.52 11.70
CA SER A 42 1.44 -2.75 12.83
C SER A 42 0.52 -1.59 12.40
N GLY A 43 0.17 -1.48 11.12
CA GLY A 43 -0.63 -0.39 10.58
C GLY A 43 0.10 0.95 10.45
N VAL A 44 1.43 0.97 10.65
CA VAL A 44 2.24 2.18 10.50
C VAL A 44 2.35 2.50 9.00
N PRO A 45 1.96 3.71 8.57
CA PRO A 45 2.02 4.06 7.16
C PRO A 45 3.46 4.32 6.72
N MET A 46 3.74 4.01 5.46
CA MET A 46 4.99 4.39 4.80
C MET A 46 4.91 5.81 4.25
N ARG A 47 6.04 6.53 4.29
CA ARG A 47 6.15 7.91 3.77
C ARG A 47 7.40 8.08 2.90
N ILE A 48 7.24 8.74 1.76
CA ILE A 48 8.30 8.94 0.76
C ILE A 48 9.48 9.77 1.28
N ASP A 49 9.23 10.76 2.14
CA ASP A 49 10.27 11.66 2.66
C ASP A 49 11.24 10.96 3.63
N VAL A 50 10.79 9.88 4.28
CA VAL A 50 11.55 9.20 5.33
C VAL A 50 12.40 8.12 4.69
N HIS A 51 13.72 8.31 4.71
CA HIS A 51 14.64 7.40 4.05
C HIS A 51 14.92 6.14 4.89
N GLY A 52 14.92 5.01 4.20
CA GLY A 52 15.29 3.70 4.70
C GLY A 52 14.11 2.78 4.96
N ALA A 53 14.40 1.56 5.42
CA ALA A 53 13.39 0.56 5.74
C ALA A 53 12.93 0.61 7.22
N ALA A 54 13.64 1.31 8.11
CA ALA A 54 13.32 1.28 9.54
C ALA A 54 12.14 2.17 9.93
N ARG A 55 11.54 1.90 11.10
CA ARG A 55 10.56 2.80 11.74
C ARG A 55 11.30 3.94 12.44
N LYS A 56 10.89 5.18 12.18
CA LYS A 56 11.47 6.39 12.81
C LYS A 56 10.37 7.26 13.37
N ARG A 57 10.63 7.90 14.51
CA ARG A 57 9.75 8.94 15.06
C ARG A 57 10.09 10.27 14.43
N VAL A 58 9.20 10.81 13.61
CA VAL A 58 9.42 12.05 12.85
C VAL A 58 8.40 13.09 13.31
N LEU A 59 8.81 14.35 13.36
CA LEU A 59 7.93 15.48 13.65
C LEU A 59 7.15 15.85 12.38
N LEU A 60 5.85 15.52 12.35
CA LEU A 60 5.01 15.67 11.18
C LEU A 60 4.13 16.89 11.30
N SER A 61 3.98 17.59 10.18
CA SER A 61 2.82 18.45 9.91
C SER A 61 1.70 17.62 9.28
N LYS A 62 0.57 18.26 9.00
CA LYS A 62 -0.55 17.69 8.25
C LYS A 62 -0.08 16.92 7.00
N GLY A 63 -0.53 15.68 6.83
CA GLY A 63 -0.17 14.81 5.71
C GLY A 63 -0.25 13.31 6.03
N VAL A 64 0.53 12.49 5.31
CA VAL A 64 0.55 11.02 5.49
C VAL A 64 1.02 10.66 6.90
N GLY A 65 0.16 9.95 7.64
CA GLY A 65 0.34 9.59 9.06
C GLY A 65 -0.28 10.56 10.08
N LEU A 66 -0.71 11.76 9.62
CA LEU A 66 -1.40 12.75 10.43
C LEU A 66 -2.36 13.56 9.55
N HIS A 67 -3.56 13.04 9.33
CA HIS A 67 -4.59 13.70 8.51
C HIS A 67 -5.23 14.89 9.24
N ASP A 68 -5.58 14.66 10.50
CA ASP A 68 -6.19 15.66 11.37
C ASP A 68 -5.08 16.35 12.15
N ALA A 69 -4.71 17.54 11.67
CA ALA A 69 -3.82 18.45 12.37
C ALA A 69 -4.35 19.87 12.16
N GLU A 70 -4.42 20.63 13.25
CA GLU A 70 -4.75 22.04 13.19
C GLU A 70 -3.61 22.85 12.53
N HIS A 71 -3.92 24.07 12.10
CA HIS A 71 -2.92 24.95 11.51
C HIS A 71 -1.81 25.25 12.52
N GLY A 72 -0.59 24.80 12.21
CA GLY A 72 0.58 24.98 13.08
C GLY A 72 0.84 23.82 14.04
N GLU A 73 -0.06 22.84 14.13
CA GLU A 73 0.17 21.65 14.95
C GLU A 73 1.21 20.73 14.31
N ARG A 74 2.18 20.29 15.12
CA ARG A 74 3.19 19.31 14.72
C ARG A 74 3.28 18.21 15.75
N VAL A 75 3.00 16.98 15.34
CA VAL A 75 3.01 15.81 16.22
C VAL A 75 4.15 14.89 15.84
N ARG A 76 4.88 14.41 16.84
CA ARG A 76 5.91 13.38 16.64
C ARG A 76 5.24 12.02 16.61
N LYS A 77 5.11 11.42 15.44
CA LYS A 77 4.55 10.07 15.25
C LYS A 77 5.59 9.10 14.70
N LEU A 78 5.36 7.81 14.97
CA LEU A 78 6.14 6.73 14.37
C LEU A 78 5.70 6.54 12.91
N ILE A 79 6.65 6.56 11.99
CA ILE A 79 6.43 6.35 10.56
C ILE A 79 7.42 5.32 10.04
N ARG A 80 7.00 4.56 9.02
CA ARG A 80 7.87 3.66 8.26
C ARG A 80 8.52 4.43 7.12
N GLY A 81 9.80 4.17 6.87
CA GLY A 81 10.48 4.78 5.75
C GLY A 81 9.98 4.32 4.38
N ASN A 82 10.60 4.85 3.33
CA ASN A 82 10.21 4.69 1.95
C ASN A 82 10.69 3.39 1.30
N THR A 83 11.56 2.63 1.95
CA THR A 83 12.14 1.39 1.38
C THR A 83 11.28 0.20 1.75
N ILE A 84 10.97 -0.65 0.75
CA ILE A 84 10.16 -1.86 0.95
C ILE A 84 11.01 -2.94 1.63
N SER A 85 10.48 -3.50 2.71
CA SER A 85 11.06 -4.60 3.50
C SER A 85 10.01 -5.67 3.77
N GLU A 86 10.46 -6.85 4.19
CA GLU A 86 9.61 -8.03 4.49
C GLU A 86 8.54 -7.79 5.58
N GLU A 87 8.70 -6.78 6.44
CA GLU A 87 7.72 -6.45 7.48
C GLU A 87 6.44 -5.78 6.96
N ILE A 88 6.43 -5.37 5.68
CA ILE A 88 5.31 -4.66 5.06
C ILE A 88 4.19 -5.64 4.77
N TYR A 89 2.97 -5.23 5.13
CA TYR A 89 1.78 -6.06 4.97
C TYR A 89 1.03 -5.73 3.68
N GLN A 90 0.95 -4.45 3.31
CA GLN A 90 0.27 -4.01 2.09
C GLN A 90 1.09 -2.95 1.37
N ILE A 91 1.06 -3.02 0.05
CA ILE A 91 1.72 -2.08 -0.85
C ILE A 91 0.66 -1.51 -1.79
N ASN A 92 0.63 -0.20 -1.92
CA ASN A 92 -0.27 0.52 -2.79
C ASN A 92 0.46 0.91 -4.07
N CYS A 93 -0.02 0.37 -5.20
CA CYS A 93 0.53 0.65 -6.52
C CYS A 93 -0.47 1.48 -7.34
N LYS A 94 0.04 2.44 -8.11
CA LYS A 94 -0.71 3.10 -9.18
C LYS A 94 -0.25 2.50 -10.50
N PHE A 95 -1.19 2.09 -11.34
CA PHE A 95 -0.89 1.60 -12.69
C PHE A 95 -1.15 2.75 -13.67
N ASP A 96 -0.17 3.07 -14.51
CA ASP A 96 -0.28 4.17 -15.49
C ASP A 96 -0.67 3.68 -16.90
N GLY A 97 -0.89 2.37 -17.10
CA GLY A 97 -1.38 1.79 -18.35
C GLY A 97 -2.91 1.66 -18.42
N GLU A 98 -3.44 1.48 -19.63
CA GLU A 98 -4.83 1.05 -19.82
C GLU A 98 -5.02 -0.34 -19.21
N PHE A 99 -5.94 -0.45 -18.26
CA PHE A 99 -6.46 -1.75 -17.85
C PHE A 99 -7.23 -2.34 -19.04
N PRO A 100 -6.99 -3.59 -19.47
CA PRO A 100 -8.10 -4.37 -20.00
C PRO A 100 -9.09 -4.46 -18.83
N VAL A 101 -10.13 -3.63 -18.88
CA VAL A 101 -11.25 -3.72 -17.93
C VAL A 101 -12.00 -5.00 -18.28
N GLU A 102 -11.54 -6.13 -17.77
CA GLU A 102 -12.48 -7.16 -17.37
C GLU A 102 -13.06 -6.71 -16.03
N ALA A 103 -14.31 -6.27 -16.12
CA ALA A 103 -15.13 -5.83 -15.01
C ALA A 103 -15.02 -6.81 -13.83
N PRO A 104 -14.91 -6.33 -12.58
CA PRO A 104 -15.17 -7.20 -11.45
C PRO A 104 -16.62 -7.69 -11.59
N ALA A 105 -16.78 -9.00 -11.74
CA ALA A 105 -18.07 -9.66 -11.78
C ALA A 105 -18.94 -9.19 -10.62
N GLU A 106 -20.11 -8.65 -10.96
CA GLU A 106 -21.28 -8.74 -10.10
C GLU A 106 -21.64 -10.22 -9.96
N ASP A 107 -21.61 -10.75 -8.74
CA ASP A 107 -22.51 -11.81 -8.26
C ASP A 107 -22.42 -11.74 -6.72
N ALA A 108 -23.36 -11.08 -6.05
CA ALA A 108 -24.65 -11.64 -5.64
C ALA A 108 -24.50 -12.84 -4.71
N ASP A 109 -24.49 -12.59 -3.40
CA ASP A 109 -25.29 -13.45 -2.52
C ASP A 109 -26.07 -12.60 -1.51
N LYS A 110 -27.38 -12.62 -1.73
CA LYS A 110 -28.42 -11.89 -1.01
C LYS A 110 -28.77 -12.61 0.27
N LYS A 111 -29.25 -11.83 1.24
CA LYS A 111 -30.26 -12.21 2.24
C LYS A 111 -31.17 -13.37 1.82
N THR A 112 -31.06 -14.50 2.52
CA THR A 112 -32.10 -15.42 3.03
C THR A 112 -31.31 -16.52 3.75
N GLU A 113 -31.39 -16.70 5.07
CA GLU A 113 -32.45 -17.46 5.75
C GLU A 113 -32.65 -16.94 7.19
N ASP A 114 -33.56 -15.98 7.36
CA ASP A 114 -34.49 -16.01 8.49
C ASP A 114 -35.56 -17.07 8.17
N LYS A 115 -35.45 -18.27 8.78
CA LYS A 115 -36.55 -19.15 9.24
C LYS A 115 -35.99 -20.53 9.57
N LYS A 116 -35.75 -20.76 10.86
CA LYS A 116 -35.78 -22.11 11.45
C LYS A 116 -37.02 -22.14 12.35
N GLU A 117 -38.12 -22.57 11.77
CA GLU A 117 -39.31 -23.10 12.43
C GLU A 117 -39.68 -24.41 11.74
#